data_AF-A0A5M9ULU1-F1
#
_entry.id   AF-A0A5M9ULU1-F1
#
_cell.length_a   1.000
_cell.length_b   1.000
_cell.length_c   1.000
_cell.angle_alpha   90.00
_cell.angle_beta   90.00
_cell.angle_gamma   90.00
#
_symmetry.space_group_name_H-M   'P 1'
#
loop_
_entity.id
_entity.type
_entity.pdbx_description
1 polymer ?
#
loop_
_entity_poly.entity_id
_entity_poly.type
_entity_poly.pdbx_seq_one_letter_code
_entity_poly.pdbx_strand_id
1 'polypeptide(L)' 'KEGVPYLGEVNTLPGFTNISLYPQLWEASGISYTELIDRLIDLAYKEFDRRNNIIHDFKPLS' A
#
# COMPACT_ATOMS: atom_id res chain seq x y z
N LYS A 1 2.06 9.32 -32.45
CA LYS A 1 1.62 8.38 -31.38
C LYS A 1 2.81 7.94 -30.52
N GLU A 2 3.87 8.75 -30.42
CA GLU A 2 5.00 8.46 -29.53
C GLU A 2 4.86 9.28 -28.25
N GLY A 3 5.24 8.69 -27.10
CA GLY A 3 5.28 9.38 -25.81
C GLY A 3 3.98 9.40 -25.01
N VAL A 4 2.89 8.77 -25.47
CA VAL A 4 1.66 8.64 -24.66
C VAL A 4 1.82 7.45 -23.71
N PRO A 5 1.80 7.65 -22.39
CA PRO A 5 1.84 6.54 -21.44
C PRO A 5 0.50 5.80 -21.44
N TYR A 6 0.57 4.47 -21.37
CA TYR A 6 -0.59 3.59 -21.21
C TYR A 6 -0.44 2.82 -19.90
N LEU A 7 -1.54 2.68 -19.16
CA LEU A 7 -1.57 1.81 -17.99
C LEU A 7 -1.72 0.36 -18.47
N GLY A 8 -0.68 -0.45 -18.24
CA GLY A 8 -0.72 -1.87 -18.58
C GLY A 8 -1.49 -2.68 -17.54
N GLU A 9 -0.92 -2.82 -16.35
CA GLU A 9 -1.50 -3.59 -15.24
C GLU A 9 -1.21 -2.93 -13.90
N VAL A 10 -2.04 -3.23 -12.91
CA VAL A 10 -1.84 -2.83 -11.52
C VAL A 10 -1.63 -4.08 -10.68
N ASN A 11 -0.54 -4.13 -9.94
CA ASN A 11 -0.17 -5.24 -9.07
C ASN A 11 -0.40 -4.84 -7.60
N THR A 12 -1.35 -5.50 -6.93
CA THR A 12 -1.65 -5.24 -5.49
C THR A 12 -0.71 -5.97 -4.54
N LEU A 13 -0.08 -7.05 -5.00
CA LEU A 13 0.95 -7.81 -4.29
C LEU A 13 2.19 -7.95 -5.20
N PRO A 14 3.00 -6.89 -5.35
CA PRO A 14 4.20 -6.95 -6.15
C PRO A 14 5.25 -7.86 -5.50
N GLY A 15 6.25 -8.28 -6.28
CA GLY A 15 7.45 -8.93 -5.74
C GLY A 15 8.06 -8.07 -4.61
N PHE A 16 8.45 -8.73 -3.52
CA PHE A 16 8.87 -8.04 -2.29
C PHE A 16 10.27 -8.47 -1.82
N THR A 17 11.08 -9.04 -2.70
CA THR A 17 12.50 -9.31 -2.39
C THR A 17 13.34 -8.04 -2.59
N ASN A 18 14.57 -8.01 -2.08
CA ASN A 18 15.51 -6.90 -2.28
C ASN A 18 15.85 -6.62 -3.77
N ILE A 19 15.67 -7.61 -4.66
CA ILE A 19 15.85 -7.45 -6.11
C ILE A 19 14.56 -7.09 -6.86
N SER A 20 13.42 -7.03 -6.16
CA SER A 20 12.14 -6.70 -6.78
C SER A 20 12.05 -5.19 -7.06
N LEU A 21 11.33 -4.83 -8.12
CA LEU A 21 11.20 -3.43 -8.53
C LEU A 21 10.50 -2.56 -7.48
N TYR A 22 9.48 -3.11 -6.78
CA TYR A 22 8.71 -2.32 -5.82
C TYR A 22 9.59 -1.79 -4.66
N PRO A 23 10.35 -2.62 -3.92
CA PRO A 23 11.25 -2.08 -2.91
C PRO A 23 12.37 -1.19 -3.46
N GLN A 24 12.91 -1.49 -4.65
CA GLN A 24 13.98 -0.67 -5.25
C GLN A 24 13.52 0.75 -5.60
N LEU A 25 12.29 0.93 -6.08
CA LEU A 25 11.74 2.26 -6.36
C LEU A 25 11.60 3.10 -5.08
N TRP A 26 11.21 2.47 -3.97
CA TRP A 26 11.12 3.13 -2.67
C TRP A 26 12.50 3.48 -2.11
N GLU A 27 13.49 2.59 -2.26
CA GLU A 27 14.87 2.86 -1.88
C GLU A 27 15.45 4.04 -2.67
N ALA A 28 15.22 4.07 -3.99
CA ALA A 28 15.60 5.21 -4.83
C ALA A 28 14.90 6.53 -4.43
N SER A 29 13.73 6.44 -3.78
CA SER A 29 13.02 7.61 -3.22
C SER A 29 13.49 7.99 -1.81
N GLY A 30 14.45 7.25 -1.23
CA GLY A 30 15.02 7.51 0.09
C GLY A 30 14.38 6.74 1.24
N ILE A 31 13.51 5.76 0.96
CA ILE A 31 12.88 4.91 1.99
C ILE A 31 13.56 3.54 1.98
N SER A 32 14.21 3.19 3.07
CA SER A 32 14.91 1.90 3.18
C SER A 32 13.93 0.71 3.14
N TYR A 33 14.42 -0.48 2.79
CA TYR A 33 13.63 -1.71 2.78
C TYR A 33 12.95 -1.98 4.14
N THR A 34 13.69 -1.80 5.25
CA THR A 34 13.15 -1.96 6.60
C THR A 34 12.05 -0.93 6.90
N GLU A 35 12.29 0.34 6.58
CA GLU A 35 11.31 1.40 6.80
C GLU A 35 10.03 1.19 5.97
N LEU A 36 10.16 0.66 4.75
CA LEU A 36 9.03 0.31 3.91
C LEU A 36 8.16 -0.77 4.56
N ILE A 37 8.78 -1.81 5.13
CA ILE A 37 8.06 -2.88 5.86
C ILE A 37 7.31 -2.29 7.06
N ASP A 38 8.00 -1.48 7.87
CA ASP A 38 7.40 -0.85 9.06
C ASP A 38 6.18 0.00 8.67
N ARG A 39 6.30 0.80 7.61
CA ARG A 39 5.19 1.62 7.08
C ARG A 39 4.00 0.78 6.63
N LEU A 40 4.23 -0.36 5.96
CA LEU A 40 3.14 -1.23 5.51
C LEU A 40 2.41 -1.88 6.68
N ILE A 41 3.13 -2.30 7.72
CA ILE A 41 2.55 -2.84 8.95
C ILE A 41 1.69 -1.78 9.65
N ASP A 42 2.21 -0.56 9.79
CA ASP A 42 1.48 0.57 10.37
C ASP A 42 0.20 0.90 9.60
N LEU A 43 0.27 0.90 8.26
CA LEU A 43 -0.89 1.11 7.40
C LEU A 43 -1.93 0.01 7.58
N ALA A 44 -1.50 -1.25 7.74
CA ALA A 44 -2.41 -2.37 8.00
C ALA A 44 -3.16 -2.20 9.32
N TYR A 45 -2.48 -1.82 10.41
CA TYR A 45 -3.13 -1.52 11.69
C TYR A 45 -4.11 -0.34 11.59
N LYS A 46 -3.70 0.77 10.95
CA LYS A 46 -4.58 1.94 10.75
C LYS A 46 -5.85 1.59 9.99
N GLU A 47 -5.74 0.80 8.93
CA GLU A 47 -6.91 0.37 8.16
C GLU A 47 -7.79 -0.60 8.94
N PHE A 48 -7.19 -1.50 9.74
CA PHE A 48 -7.92 -2.40 10.63
C PHE A 48 -8.74 -1.61 11.67
N ASP A 49 -8.12 -0.65 12.36
CA ASP A 49 -8.79 0.19 13.35
C ASP A 49 -9.90 1.04 12.72
N ARG A 50 -9.64 1.61 11.53
CA ARG A 50 -10.65 2.36 10.76
C ARG A 50 -11.88 1.51 10.47
N ARG A 51 -11.69 0.24 10.05
CA ARG A 51 -12.79 -0.68 9.77
C ARG A 51 -13.59 -1.03 11.02
N ASN A 52 -12.92 -1.28 12.14
CA ASN A 52 -13.60 -1.60 13.40
C ASN A 52 -14.49 -0.43 13.87
N ASN A 53 -14.00 0.80 13.77
CA ASN A 53 -14.78 1.98 14.17
C ASN A 53 -16.05 2.18 13.32
N ILE A 54 -16.02 1.84 12.02
CA ILE A 54 -17.19 1.94 11.13
C ILE A 54 -18.28 0.92 11.52
N ILE A 55 -17.90 -0.27 11.98
CA ILE A 55 -18.84 -1.33 12.34
C ILE A 55 -19.60 -0.97 13.64
N HIS A 56 -18.95 -0.29 14.58
CA HIS A 56 -19.55 0.09 15.87
C HIS A 56 -20.48 1.31 15.80
N ASP A 57 -20.44 2.10 14.72
CA ASP A 57 -21.31 3.27 14.54
C ASP A 57 -22.62 2.94 13.80
N PHE A 58 -22.90 1.66 13.53
CA PHE A 58 -24.17 1.25 12.96
C PHE A 58 -25.32 1.50 13.94
N LYS A 59 -26.05 2.59 13.73
CA LYS A 59 -27.33 2.88 14.38
C LYS A 59 -28.45 2.42 13.45
N PRO A 60 -29.21 1.34 13.76
CA PRO A 60 -30.34 0.95 12.94
C PRO A 60 -31.34 2.10 12.91
N LEU A 61 -31.74 2.51 11.71
CA LEU A 61 -32.83 3.47 11.52
C LEU A 61 -34.13 2.76 11.91
N SER A 62 -34.67 3.12 13.06
CA SER A 62 -36.05 2.82 13.47
C SER A 62 -37.03 3.58 12.59
#